data_AF-A0A0K0CZ63-F1
#
_entry.id   AF-A0A0K0CZ63-F1
#
_cell.length_a   1.000
_cell.length_b   1.000
_cell.length_c   1.000
_cell.angle_alpha   90.00
_cell.angle_beta   90.00
_cell.angle_gamma   90.00
#
_symmetry.space_group_name_H-M   'P 1'
#
loop_
_entity.id
_entity.type
_entity.pdbx_description
1 polymer ?
#
loop_
_entity_poly.entity_id
_entity_poly.type
_entity_poly.pdbx_seq_one_letter_code
_entity_poly.pdbx_strand_id
1 'polypeptide(L)'
;MSCESDKQELHKHYREVVRRMMYCNGDLEDSIPYCVDLVFDVVKFQMVKVLEDAWNRANAQQRNVIMLEDVLFLFRKNRFVLKRLLHFAETMECINELKRAAPRTEKLDGDRDEDSDDDEVKTTTKHEQGNLLWWLGAPQCEPSVSFVLAFVGREVVAYLVHAAVSVMRTEESHLFRNDTKDGYLATPDEDCPLQIRHYTEALRRCEGWRRHKDFLFGYHDDIEADDCQQKADDSVSLNDGTEEHGS
;
A
#
# COMPACT_ATOMS: atom_id res chain seq x y z
N MET A 1 8.12 -3.72 -30.51
CA MET A 1 9.23 -3.01 -29.84
C MET A 1 8.77 -1.86 -28.92
N SER A 2 7.56 -1.28 -29.08
CA SER A 2 7.01 -0.23 -28.17
C SER A 2 6.75 -0.72 -26.74
N CYS A 3 6.07 -1.86 -26.58
CA CYS A 3 5.55 -2.35 -25.29
C CYS A 3 6.60 -2.54 -24.18
N GLU A 4 7.83 -2.93 -24.52
CA GLU A 4 8.89 -3.14 -23.52
C GLU A 4 9.49 -1.81 -23.02
N SER A 5 9.61 -0.82 -23.92
CA SER A 5 10.07 0.53 -23.58
C SER A 5 9.08 1.19 -22.62
N ASP A 6 7.79 1.09 -22.92
CA ASP A 6 6.71 1.67 -22.12
C ASP A 6 6.69 1.08 -20.68
N LYS A 7 6.95 -0.24 -20.54
CA LYS A 7 7.08 -0.88 -19.23
C LYS A 7 8.29 -0.39 -18.45
N GLN A 8 9.42 -0.17 -19.12
CA GLN A 8 10.63 0.36 -18.47
C GLN A 8 10.44 1.80 -17.99
N GLU A 9 9.74 2.62 -18.77
CA GLU A 9 9.39 3.98 -18.37
C GLU A 9 8.46 4.00 -17.15
N LEU A 10 7.42 3.17 -17.13
CA LEU A 10 6.56 3.03 -15.96
C LEU A 10 7.31 2.51 -14.73
N HIS A 11 8.24 1.56 -14.93
CA HIS A 11 9.09 1.08 -13.86
C HIS A 11 9.94 2.21 -13.25
N LYS A 12 10.56 3.05 -14.08
CA LYS A 12 11.32 4.22 -13.62
C LYS A 12 10.41 5.23 -12.90
N HIS A 13 9.22 5.49 -13.46
CA HIS A 13 8.24 6.39 -12.87
C HIS A 13 7.82 5.95 -11.47
N TYR A 14 7.35 4.70 -11.30
CA TYR A 14 6.92 4.22 -9.99
C TYR A 14 8.06 4.08 -9.00
N ARG A 15 9.28 3.76 -9.46
CA ARG A 15 10.48 3.78 -8.61
C ARG A 15 10.73 5.18 -8.03
N GLU A 16 10.61 6.21 -8.86
CA GLU A 16 10.76 7.60 -8.43
C GLU A 16 9.64 8.04 -7.48
N VAL A 17 8.40 7.62 -7.73
CA VAL A 17 7.27 7.84 -6.80
C VAL A 17 7.56 7.23 -5.43
N VAL A 18 8.08 5.99 -5.38
CA VAL A 18 8.45 5.34 -4.12
C VAL A 18 9.56 6.10 -3.41
N ARG A 19 10.61 6.54 -4.11
CA ARG A 19 11.68 7.37 -3.53
C ARG A 19 11.14 8.63 -2.86
N ARG A 20 10.26 9.37 -3.56
CA ARG A 20 9.62 10.58 -3.00
C ARG A 20 8.77 10.24 -1.77
N MET A 21 8.03 9.13 -1.80
CA MET A 21 7.26 8.68 -0.64
C MET A 21 8.18 8.30 0.53
N MET A 22 9.35 7.70 0.29
CA MET A 22 10.31 7.39 1.35
C MET A 22 10.78 8.66 2.07
N TYR A 23 11.13 9.70 1.31
CA TYR A 23 11.49 11.01 1.85
C TYR A 23 10.35 11.60 2.71
N CYS A 24 9.12 11.62 2.19
CA CYS A 24 7.97 12.14 2.94
C CYS A 24 7.66 11.38 4.24
N ASN A 25 8.16 10.15 4.39
CA ASN A 25 7.94 9.30 5.57
C ASN A 25 9.16 9.21 6.51
N GLY A 26 10.22 9.99 6.24
CA GLY A 26 11.33 10.18 7.16
C GLY A 26 12.66 9.54 6.78
N ASP A 27 12.80 9.03 5.54
CA ASP A 27 14.14 8.83 4.95
C ASP A 27 14.69 10.17 4.44
N LEU A 28 15.96 10.21 4.05
CA LEU A 28 16.55 11.37 3.38
C LEU A 28 16.11 11.46 1.91
N GLU A 29 16.12 12.69 1.37
CA GLU A 29 15.76 12.98 -0.02
C GLU A 29 16.60 12.16 -1.02
N ASP A 30 17.91 12.11 -0.78
CA ASP A 30 18.86 11.27 -1.51
C ASP A 30 18.95 9.86 -0.88
N SER A 31 17.82 9.15 -0.84
CA SER A 31 17.79 7.78 -0.31
C SER A 31 18.74 6.87 -1.09
N ILE A 32 19.40 5.94 -0.38
CA ILE A 32 20.36 5.00 -1.01
C ILE A 32 19.64 4.20 -2.12
N PRO A 33 20.16 4.17 -3.37
CA PRO A 33 19.47 3.55 -4.49
C PRO A 33 19.03 2.10 -4.26
N TYR A 34 19.87 1.30 -3.60
CA TYR A 34 19.56 -0.08 -3.25
C TYR A 34 18.42 -0.20 -2.22
N CYS A 35 18.30 0.76 -1.30
CA CYS A 35 17.16 0.82 -0.37
C CYS A 35 15.86 1.17 -1.10
N VAL A 36 15.92 2.08 -2.08
CA VAL A 36 14.78 2.41 -2.95
C VAL A 36 14.32 1.17 -3.70
N ASP A 37 15.25 0.39 -4.27
CA ASP A 37 14.93 -0.84 -5.00
C ASP A 37 14.25 -1.87 -4.08
N LEU A 38 14.77 -2.08 -2.86
CA LEU A 38 14.14 -2.96 -1.89
C LEU A 38 12.70 -2.53 -1.55
N VAL A 39 12.50 -1.26 -1.20
CA VAL A 39 11.16 -0.75 -0.83
C VAL A 39 10.22 -0.85 -2.01
N PHE A 40 10.68 -0.50 -3.21
CA PHE A 40 9.92 -0.61 -4.44
C PHE A 40 9.48 -2.05 -4.74
N ASP A 41 10.38 -3.02 -4.59
CA ASP A 41 10.08 -4.44 -4.78
C ASP A 41 9.06 -4.94 -3.76
N VAL A 42 9.18 -4.54 -2.49
CA VAL A 42 8.20 -4.89 -1.45
C VAL A 42 6.83 -4.29 -1.76
N VAL A 43 6.77 -3.02 -2.17
CA VAL A 43 5.52 -2.33 -2.55
C VAL A 43 4.85 -3.05 -3.73
N LYS A 44 5.60 -3.29 -4.80
CA LYS A 44 5.10 -3.99 -5.98
C LYS A 44 4.59 -5.39 -5.61
N PHE A 45 5.37 -6.13 -4.83
CA PHE A 45 5.00 -7.46 -4.36
C PHE A 45 3.67 -7.43 -3.58
N GLN A 46 3.50 -6.49 -2.64
CA GLN A 46 2.25 -6.39 -1.88
C GLN A 46 1.05 -6.06 -2.77
N MET A 47 1.20 -5.16 -3.74
CA MET A 47 0.12 -4.81 -4.67
C MET A 47 -0.27 -5.98 -5.58
N VAL A 48 0.71 -6.76 -6.06
CA VAL A 48 0.46 -7.98 -6.84
C VAL A 48 -0.23 -9.04 -5.96
N LYS A 49 0.23 -9.25 -4.73
CA LYS A 49 -0.40 -10.19 -3.81
C LYS A 49 -1.87 -9.84 -3.55
N VAL A 50 -2.19 -8.55 -3.34
CA VAL A 50 -3.58 -8.08 -3.20
C VAL A 50 -4.43 -8.42 -4.43
N LEU A 51 -3.87 -8.26 -5.63
CA LEU A 51 -4.54 -8.65 -6.87
C LEU A 51 -4.76 -10.16 -6.96
N GLU A 52 -3.79 -10.98 -6.58
CA GLU A 52 -3.89 -12.44 -6.57
C GLU A 52 -4.97 -12.93 -5.59
N ASP A 53 -4.97 -12.39 -4.37
CA ASP A 53 -5.97 -12.72 -3.34
C ASP A 53 -7.39 -12.30 -3.76
N ALA A 54 -7.53 -11.11 -4.35
CA ALA A 54 -8.80 -10.63 -4.88
C ALA A 54 -9.26 -11.45 -6.11
N TRP A 55 -8.34 -11.88 -6.97
CA TRP A 55 -8.63 -12.74 -8.11
C TRP A 55 -9.11 -14.13 -7.68
N ASN A 56 -8.47 -14.72 -6.68
CA ASN A 56 -8.89 -16.00 -6.11
C ASN A 56 -10.32 -15.94 -5.59
N ARG A 57 -10.70 -14.83 -4.96
CA ARG A 57 -12.07 -14.58 -4.50
C ARG A 57 -13.06 -14.41 -5.65
N ALA A 58 -12.72 -13.60 -6.65
CA ALA A 58 -13.58 -13.41 -7.83
C ALA A 58 -13.84 -14.76 -8.55
N ASN A 59 -12.80 -15.57 -8.72
CA ASN A 59 -12.90 -16.91 -9.32
C ASN A 59 -13.76 -17.86 -8.48
N ALA A 60 -13.67 -17.81 -7.15
CA ALA A 60 -14.52 -18.61 -6.27
C ALA A 60 -16.02 -18.26 -6.45
N GLN A 61 -16.33 -17.04 -6.88
CA GLN A 61 -17.67 -16.59 -7.25
C GLN A 61 -18.00 -16.78 -8.74
N GLN A 62 -17.15 -17.50 -9.49
CA GLN A 62 -17.28 -17.72 -10.93
C GLN A 62 -17.28 -16.42 -11.76
N ARG A 63 -16.66 -15.36 -11.24
CA ARG A 63 -16.45 -14.10 -11.97
C ARG A 63 -15.05 -14.07 -12.57
N ASN A 64 -14.95 -13.50 -13.77
CA ASN A 64 -13.68 -13.28 -14.48
C ASN A 64 -13.20 -11.81 -14.40
N VAL A 65 -13.78 -11.03 -13.50
CA VAL A 65 -13.46 -9.61 -13.28
C VAL A 65 -13.35 -9.37 -11.78
N ILE A 66 -12.25 -8.76 -11.35
CA ILE A 66 -12.08 -8.29 -9.96
C ILE A 66 -12.95 -7.05 -9.76
N MET A 67 -13.85 -7.11 -8.79
CA MET A 67 -14.66 -5.97 -8.36
C MET A 67 -14.05 -5.32 -7.12
N LEU A 68 -14.44 -4.08 -6.85
CA LEU A 68 -13.99 -3.37 -5.65
C LEU A 68 -14.29 -4.16 -4.36
N GLU A 69 -15.42 -4.85 -4.31
CA GLU A 69 -15.80 -5.69 -3.17
C GLU A 69 -14.80 -6.83 -2.88
N ASP A 70 -14.12 -7.35 -3.90
CA ASP A 70 -13.15 -8.43 -3.74
C ASP A 70 -11.92 -7.94 -3.00
N VAL A 71 -11.48 -6.73 -3.35
CA VAL A 71 -10.33 -6.07 -2.74
C VAL A 71 -10.69 -5.58 -1.34
N LEU A 72 -11.85 -4.92 -1.17
CA LEU A 72 -12.30 -4.43 0.15
C LEU A 72 -12.50 -5.56 1.16
N PHE A 73 -12.85 -6.77 0.71
CA PHE A 73 -12.94 -7.92 1.59
C PHE A 73 -11.61 -8.26 2.26
N LEU A 74 -10.46 -8.00 1.63
CA LEU A 74 -9.14 -8.24 2.22
C LEU A 74 -8.90 -7.34 3.45
N PHE A 75 -9.51 -6.16 3.47
CA PHE A 75 -9.43 -5.21 4.59
C PHE A 75 -10.34 -5.60 5.78
N ARG A 76 -11.21 -6.61 5.65
CA ARG A 76 -12.23 -6.95 6.67
C ARG A 76 -11.63 -7.20 8.06
N LYS A 77 -10.43 -7.78 8.11
CA LYS A 77 -9.74 -8.11 9.35
C LYS A 77 -8.91 -6.92 9.89
N ASN A 78 -8.54 -5.96 9.03
CA ASN A 78 -7.80 -4.77 9.40
C ASN A 78 -8.67 -3.49 9.30
N ARG A 79 -9.54 -3.32 10.29
CA ARG A 79 -10.47 -2.18 10.37
C ARG A 79 -9.77 -0.82 10.42
N PHE A 80 -8.54 -0.75 10.94
CA PHE A 80 -7.78 0.50 10.99
C PHE A 80 -7.32 0.94 9.61
N VAL A 81 -6.76 0.03 8.82
CA VAL A 81 -6.35 0.33 7.44
C VAL A 81 -7.58 0.64 6.58
N LEU A 82 -8.71 -0.06 6.77
CA LEU A 82 -9.95 0.26 6.08
C LEU A 82 -10.43 1.69 6.38
N LYS A 83 -10.43 2.10 7.65
CA LYS A 83 -10.80 3.48 8.03
C LYS A 83 -9.89 4.51 7.37
N ARG A 84 -8.59 4.23 7.29
CA ARG A 84 -7.62 5.10 6.59
C ARG A 84 -7.89 5.18 5.10
N LEU A 85 -8.26 4.08 4.45
CA LEU A 85 -8.66 4.06 3.04
C LEU A 85 -9.89 4.94 2.80
N LEU A 86 -10.92 4.81 3.63
CA LEU A 86 -12.14 5.62 3.51
C LEU A 86 -11.84 7.10 3.71
N HIS A 87 -11.06 7.45 4.74
CA HIS A 87 -10.65 8.82 4.98
C HIS A 87 -9.77 9.39 3.84
N PHE A 88 -8.92 8.56 3.27
CA PHE A 88 -8.12 8.92 2.10
C PHE A 88 -9.00 9.20 0.88
N ALA A 89 -10.05 8.41 0.65
CA ALA A 89 -11.02 8.65 -0.41
C ALA A 89 -11.79 9.97 -0.22
N GLU A 90 -12.29 10.23 0.99
CA GLU A 90 -12.95 11.50 1.35
C GLU A 90 -12.03 12.69 1.11
N THR A 91 -10.79 12.62 1.59
CA THR A 91 -9.80 13.70 1.43
C THR A 91 -9.50 13.95 -0.05
N MET A 92 -9.37 12.89 -0.85
CA MET A 92 -9.11 13.02 -2.28
C MET A 92 -10.29 13.62 -3.04
N GLU A 93 -11.52 13.30 -2.66
CA GLU A 93 -12.71 13.93 -3.20
C GLU A 93 -12.73 15.44 -2.89
N CYS A 94 -12.50 15.83 -1.64
CA CYS A 94 -12.40 17.23 -1.25
C CYS A 94 -11.28 17.97 -2.02
N ILE A 95 -10.10 17.37 -2.19
CA ILE A 95 -9.01 17.95 -2.99
C ILE A 95 -9.44 18.14 -4.44
N ASN A 96 -10.16 17.17 -5.02
CA ASN A 96 -10.65 17.28 -6.40
C ASN A 96 -11.71 18.37 -6.53
N GLU A 97 -12.60 18.53 -5.57
CA GLU A 97 -13.55 19.64 -5.52
C GLU A 97 -12.83 20.99 -5.43
N LEU A 98 -11.85 21.12 -4.54
CA LEU A 98 -11.02 22.32 -4.42
C LEU A 98 -10.30 22.65 -5.73
N LYS A 99 -9.72 21.66 -6.40
CA LYS A 99 -9.07 21.85 -7.71
C LYS A 99 -10.05 22.30 -8.80
N ARG A 100 -11.32 21.87 -8.73
CA ARG A 100 -12.37 22.30 -9.66
C ARG A 100 -12.90 23.69 -9.35
N ALA A 101 -12.91 24.07 -8.06
CA ALA A 101 -13.35 25.37 -7.59
C ALA A 101 -12.25 26.44 -7.67
N ALA A 102 -10.98 26.04 -7.71
CA ALA A 102 -9.85 26.95 -7.81
C ALA A 102 -9.95 27.72 -9.15
N PRO A 103 -10.03 29.07 -9.12
CA PRO A 103 -9.92 29.85 -10.34
C PRO A 103 -8.54 29.55 -10.96
N ARG A 104 -8.52 29.28 -12.28
CA ARG A 104 -7.26 29.23 -13.03
C ARG A 104 -6.58 30.58 -12.77
N THR A 105 -5.45 30.57 -12.08
CA THR A 105 -4.65 31.77 -11.88
C THR A 105 -4.14 32.20 -13.25
N GLU A 106 -4.88 33.09 -13.92
CA GLU A 106 -4.33 33.91 -14.98
C GLU A 106 -3.19 34.73 -14.38
N LYS A 107 -1.97 34.32 -14.73
CA LYS A 107 -0.74 35.12 -14.77
C LYS A 107 -0.65 36.23 -13.70
N LEU A 108 -0.05 35.91 -12.57
CA LEU A 108 0.80 36.86 -11.85
C LEU A 108 2.25 36.54 -12.18
N ASP A 109 2.67 36.85 -13.42
CA ASP A 109 4.06 37.11 -13.75
C ASP A 109 4.08 38.19 -14.84
N GLY A 110 4.23 39.43 -14.37
CA GLY A 110 4.81 40.48 -15.16
C GLY A 110 6.33 40.35 -15.06
N ASP A 111 6.95 40.13 -16.22
CA ASP A 111 8.38 40.19 -16.55
C ASP A 111 9.26 38.93 -16.37
N ARG A 112 9.59 38.33 -17.54
CA ARG A 112 10.88 37.72 -17.96
C ARG A 112 11.35 36.46 -17.19
N ASP A 113 11.59 35.31 -17.81
CA ASP A 113 12.43 35.07 -18.99
C ASP A 113 11.91 33.91 -19.87
N GLU A 114 12.32 33.93 -21.13
CA GLU A 114 12.08 32.92 -22.17
C GLU A 114 12.72 31.56 -21.82
N ASP A 115 12.12 30.48 -22.31
CA ASP A 115 12.53 29.05 -22.22
C ASP A 115 12.24 28.29 -20.92
N SER A 116 10.96 28.14 -20.57
CA SER A 116 10.52 27.04 -19.70
C SER A 116 9.32 26.35 -20.34
N ASP A 117 9.56 25.15 -20.89
CA ASP A 117 8.50 24.26 -21.38
C ASP A 117 7.47 24.06 -20.25
N ASP A 118 6.25 24.54 -20.51
CA ASP A 118 5.08 24.41 -19.67
C ASP A 118 4.75 22.92 -19.46
N ASP A 119 5.16 22.34 -18.33
CA ASP A 119 4.55 21.11 -17.79
C ASP A 119 3.14 21.45 -17.27
N GLU A 120 2.23 21.59 -18.22
CA GLU A 120 0.78 21.52 -18.03
C GLU A 120 0.46 20.24 -17.27
N VAL A 121 0.13 20.36 -15.97
CA VAL A 121 -0.44 19.27 -15.16
C VAL A 121 -1.84 18.93 -15.69
N LYS A 122 -1.89 18.31 -16.87
CA LYS A 122 -3.05 17.67 -17.46
C LYS A 122 -3.39 16.45 -16.61
N THR A 123 -4.44 16.55 -15.80
CA THR A 123 -5.37 15.46 -15.44
C THR A 123 -4.89 14.05 -15.81
N THR A 124 -3.86 13.54 -15.12
CA THR A 124 -3.19 12.27 -15.44
C THR A 124 -3.94 11.06 -14.88
N THR A 125 -4.94 11.27 -14.02
CA THR A 125 -5.56 10.20 -13.22
C THR A 125 -6.17 9.07 -14.04
N LYS A 126 -6.81 9.33 -15.19
CA LYS A 126 -7.36 8.25 -16.03
C LYS A 126 -6.28 7.42 -16.75
N HIS A 127 -5.17 8.06 -17.15
CA HIS A 127 -4.06 7.39 -17.82
C HIS A 127 -3.22 6.61 -16.79
N GLU A 128 -2.94 7.22 -15.63
CA GLU A 128 -2.21 6.61 -14.50
C GLU A 128 -2.89 5.36 -13.94
N GLN A 129 -4.24 5.34 -13.87
CA GLN A 129 -4.99 4.18 -13.38
C GLN A 129 -4.85 2.96 -14.31
N GLY A 130 -4.93 3.17 -15.62
CA GLY A 130 -4.68 2.12 -16.62
C GLY A 130 -3.22 1.66 -16.61
N ASN A 131 -2.29 2.60 -16.42
CA ASN A 131 -0.86 2.33 -16.37
C ASN A 131 -0.46 1.49 -15.17
N LEU A 132 -1.07 1.74 -14.00
CA LEU A 132 -0.73 0.99 -12.78
C LEU A 132 -1.15 -0.48 -12.91
N LEU A 133 -2.40 -0.73 -13.29
CA LEU A 133 -2.94 -2.08 -13.42
C LEU A 133 -2.18 -2.87 -14.49
N TRP A 134 -1.86 -2.21 -15.61
CA TRP A 134 -1.06 -2.82 -16.68
C TRP A 134 0.38 -3.11 -16.24
N TRP A 135 1.03 -2.18 -15.53
CA TRP A 135 2.37 -2.35 -14.99
C TRP A 135 2.47 -3.50 -13.98
N LEU A 136 1.41 -3.70 -13.18
CA LEU A 136 1.29 -4.82 -12.24
C LEU A 136 0.95 -6.16 -12.92
N GLY A 137 0.53 -6.15 -14.19
CA GLY A 137 0.04 -7.35 -14.88
C GLY A 137 -1.31 -7.82 -14.35
N ALA A 138 -2.17 -6.90 -13.90
CA ALA A 138 -3.46 -7.22 -13.32
C ALA A 138 -4.39 -7.92 -14.34
N PRO A 139 -5.21 -8.90 -13.91
CA PRO A 139 -6.32 -9.39 -14.71
C PRO A 139 -7.40 -8.30 -14.86
N GLN A 140 -8.48 -8.61 -15.57
CA GLN A 140 -9.59 -7.68 -15.75
C GLN A 140 -10.14 -7.26 -14.38
N CYS A 141 -10.22 -5.95 -14.13
CA CYS A 141 -10.65 -5.39 -12.86
C CYS A 141 -11.43 -4.08 -13.07
N GLU A 142 -12.29 -3.74 -12.11
CA GLU A 142 -12.96 -2.45 -12.08
C GLU A 142 -11.95 -1.30 -11.95
N PRO A 143 -12.20 -0.13 -12.58
CA PRO A 143 -11.29 1.01 -12.51
C PRO A 143 -10.97 1.47 -11.08
N SER A 144 -11.94 1.35 -10.17
CA SER A 144 -11.81 1.69 -8.74
C SER A 144 -10.74 0.86 -8.01
N VAL A 145 -10.41 -0.35 -8.50
CA VAL A 145 -9.36 -1.21 -7.93
C VAL A 145 -7.99 -0.53 -7.99
N SER A 146 -7.69 0.20 -9.06
CA SER A 146 -6.43 0.94 -9.20
C SER A 146 -6.23 1.98 -8.08
N PHE A 147 -7.31 2.65 -7.66
CA PHE A 147 -7.28 3.62 -6.56
C PHE A 147 -6.93 2.96 -5.24
N VAL A 148 -7.56 1.81 -4.94
CA VAL A 148 -7.27 1.05 -3.71
C VAL A 148 -5.86 0.50 -3.73
N LEU A 149 -5.36 0.02 -4.88
CA LEU A 149 -3.98 -0.44 -5.00
C LEU A 149 -2.98 0.70 -4.80
N ALA A 150 -3.23 1.88 -5.36
CA ALA A 150 -2.38 3.05 -5.12
C ALA A 150 -2.34 3.42 -3.62
N PHE A 151 -3.46 3.30 -2.91
CA PHE A 151 -3.51 3.44 -1.46
C PHE A 151 -2.68 2.34 -0.76
N VAL A 152 -2.83 1.06 -1.14
CA VAL A 152 -2.02 -0.05 -0.59
C VAL A 152 -0.53 0.23 -0.75
N GLY A 153 -0.10 0.65 -1.94
CA GLY A 153 1.31 0.98 -2.20
C GLY A 153 1.83 2.09 -1.29
N ARG A 154 1.04 3.17 -1.13
CA ARG A 154 1.35 4.27 -0.21
C ARG A 154 1.49 3.78 1.24
N GLU A 155 0.54 2.96 1.71
CA GLU A 155 0.54 2.44 3.08
C GLU A 155 1.74 1.54 3.36
N VAL A 156 2.12 0.69 2.39
CA VAL A 156 3.29 -0.17 2.51
C VAL A 156 4.56 0.66 2.63
N VAL A 157 4.75 1.70 1.81
CA VAL A 157 5.90 2.61 1.94
C VAL A 157 5.88 3.28 3.31
N ALA A 158 4.75 3.89 3.70
CA ALA A 158 4.64 4.64 4.94
C ALA A 158 4.98 3.79 6.16
N TYR A 159 4.41 2.58 6.23
CA TYR A 159 4.66 1.68 7.36
C TYR A 159 6.10 1.15 7.35
N LEU A 160 6.63 0.75 6.19
CA LEU A 160 7.98 0.18 6.10
C LEU A 160 9.06 1.19 6.45
N VAL A 161 8.94 2.42 5.94
CA VAL A 161 9.87 3.51 6.24
C VAL A 161 9.76 3.91 7.69
N HIS A 162 8.56 4.08 8.24
CA HIS A 162 8.38 4.37 9.66
C HIS A 162 8.99 3.29 10.56
N ALA A 163 8.81 2.01 10.22
CA ALA A 163 9.41 0.91 10.96
C ALA A 163 10.95 0.92 10.86
N ALA A 164 11.52 1.22 9.70
CA ALA A 164 12.96 1.36 9.51
C ALA A 164 13.53 2.56 10.30
N VAL A 165 12.86 3.72 10.30
CA VAL A 165 13.20 4.87 11.15
C VAL A 165 13.18 4.47 12.63
N SER A 166 12.17 3.71 13.05
CA SER A 166 12.09 3.23 14.43
C SER A 166 13.25 2.27 14.78
N VAL A 167 13.67 1.40 13.84
CA VAL A 167 14.85 0.55 14.04
C VAL A 167 16.09 1.41 14.23
N MET A 168 16.35 2.36 13.31
CA MET A 168 17.51 3.26 13.36
C MET A 168 17.56 4.04 14.68
N ARG A 169 16.43 4.58 15.14
CA ARG A 169 16.35 5.35 16.40
C ARG A 169 16.56 4.53 17.67
N THR A 170 16.34 3.22 17.60
CA THR A 170 16.48 2.30 18.75
C THR A 170 17.77 1.48 18.69
N GLU A 171 18.58 1.67 17.65
CA GLU A 171 19.87 1.02 17.48
C GLU A 171 20.90 1.64 18.43
N GLU A 172 21.74 0.81 19.04
CA GLU A 172 22.83 1.31 19.88
C GLU A 172 23.92 1.91 18.98
N SER A 173 24.17 3.22 19.15
CA SER A 173 25.04 4.02 18.28
C SER A 173 26.49 3.54 18.16
N HIS A 174 26.94 2.66 19.05
CA HIS A 174 28.29 2.11 19.05
C HIS A 174 28.40 0.72 18.39
N LEU A 175 27.28 0.03 18.18
CA LEU A 175 27.26 -1.31 17.58
C LEU A 175 27.37 -1.26 16.06
N PHE A 176 26.86 -0.19 15.46
CA PHE A 176 26.79 -0.04 14.02
C PHE A 176 27.34 1.31 13.59
N ARG A 177 28.05 1.31 12.47
CA ARG A 177 28.51 2.54 11.82
C ARG A 177 27.54 2.88 10.71
N ASN A 178 27.06 4.11 10.72
CA ASN A 178 26.27 4.67 9.63
C ASN A 178 27.22 5.20 8.56
N ASP A 179 26.87 4.93 7.31
CA ASP A 179 27.50 5.57 6.17
C ASP A 179 26.63 6.77 5.76
N THR A 180 27.31 7.86 5.45
CA THR A 180 26.76 9.01 4.74
C THR A 180 26.34 8.60 3.32
N LYS A 181 25.64 9.52 2.63
CA LYS A 181 25.24 9.32 1.23
C LYS A 181 26.41 9.03 0.28
N ASP A 182 27.60 9.54 0.59
CA ASP A 182 28.81 9.39 -0.23
C ASP A 182 29.63 8.14 0.16
N GLY A 183 29.13 7.32 1.10
CA GLY A 183 29.81 6.12 1.57
C GLY A 183 30.92 6.35 2.60
N TYR A 184 31.04 7.58 3.13
CA TYR A 184 31.93 7.87 4.26
C TYR A 184 31.25 7.57 5.60
N LEU A 185 32.03 7.35 6.66
CA LEU A 185 31.50 7.17 8.01
C LEU A 185 30.83 8.46 8.49
N ALA A 186 29.54 8.37 8.84
CA ALA A 186 28.78 9.47 9.38
C ALA A 186 29.31 9.87 10.76
N THR A 187 29.41 11.17 10.99
CA THR A 187 29.69 11.71 12.33
C THR A 187 28.43 11.67 13.19
N PRO A 188 28.53 11.71 14.54
CA PRO A 188 27.37 11.62 15.42
C PRO A 188 26.28 12.69 15.21
N ASP A 189 26.67 13.85 14.66
CA ASP A 189 25.79 14.99 14.43
C ASP A 189 25.30 15.09 12.98
N GLU A 190 25.68 14.15 12.11
CA GLU A 190 25.35 14.16 10.69
C GLU A 190 24.09 13.33 10.40
N ASP A 191 23.18 13.91 9.62
CA ASP A 191 22.01 13.20 9.13
C ASP A 191 22.44 12.03 8.24
N CYS A 192 21.99 10.82 8.59
CA CYS A 192 22.31 9.61 7.85
C CYS A 192 21.06 9.03 7.16
N PRO A 193 21.18 8.59 5.90
CA PRO A 193 20.07 7.96 5.21
C PRO A 193 19.76 6.60 5.85
N LEU A 194 18.53 6.13 5.68
CA LEU A 194 18.19 4.78 6.10
C LEU A 194 19.01 3.76 5.30
N GLN A 195 19.74 2.92 6.03
CA GLN A 195 20.54 1.87 5.45
C GLN A 195 19.74 0.57 5.32
N ILE A 196 20.22 -0.32 4.45
CA ILE A 196 19.54 -1.58 4.14
C ILE A 196 19.23 -2.43 5.37
N ARG A 197 20.09 -2.38 6.40
CA ARG A 197 19.89 -3.12 7.64
C ARG A 197 18.65 -2.67 8.40
N HIS A 198 18.30 -1.37 8.34
CA HIS A 198 17.12 -0.83 9.00
C HIS A 198 15.85 -1.39 8.36
N TYR A 199 15.78 -1.42 7.02
CA TYR A 199 14.67 -2.01 6.29
C TYR A 199 14.58 -3.52 6.48
N THR A 200 15.71 -4.22 6.44
CA THR A 200 15.76 -5.68 6.63
C THR A 200 15.28 -6.06 8.02
N GLU A 201 15.70 -5.32 9.05
CA GLU A 201 15.25 -5.54 10.42
C GLU A 201 13.78 -5.17 10.61
N ALA A 202 13.29 -4.09 9.96
CA ALA A 202 11.88 -3.74 9.96
C ALA A 202 11.01 -4.88 9.37
N LEU A 203 11.42 -5.44 8.23
CA LEU A 203 10.79 -6.62 7.63
C LEU A 203 10.86 -7.85 8.56
N ARG A 204 11.98 -8.06 9.25
CA ARG A 204 12.14 -9.17 10.20
C ARG A 204 11.21 -9.02 11.41
N ARG A 205 11.02 -7.80 11.92
CA ARG A 205 10.10 -7.51 13.04
C ARG A 205 8.63 -7.62 12.64
N CYS A 206 8.29 -7.41 11.37
CA CYS A 206 6.93 -7.57 10.86
C CYS A 206 6.49 -9.04 10.82
N GLU A 207 5.57 -9.43 11.70
CA GLU A 207 5.08 -10.81 11.80
C GLU A 207 4.32 -11.28 10.55
N GLY A 208 3.45 -10.43 9.99
CA GLY A 208 2.72 -10.75 8.76
C GLY A 208 3.66 -11.03 7.59
N TRP A 209 4.73 -10.24 7.47
CA TRP A 209 5.76 -10.45 6.46
C TRP A 209 6.50 -11.78 6.64
N ARG A 210 6.89 -12.10 7.88
CA ARG A 210 7.58 -13.37 8.16
C ARG A 210 6.74 -14.60 7.84
N ARG A 211 5.45 -14.58 8.18
CA ARG A 211 4.59 -15.76 8.05
C ARG A 211 3.98 -15.92 6.65
N HIS A 212 3.46 -14.84 6.07
CA HIS A 212 2.64 -14.89 4.86
C HIS A 212 3.09 -13.92 3.76
N LYS A 213 4.27 -13.30 3.94
CA LYS A 213 4.71 -12.17 3.11
C LYS A 213 3.60 -11.10 3.03
N ASP A 214 2.90 -10.87 4.13
CA ASP A 214 1.82 -9.88 4.22
C ASP A 214 2.25 -8.72 5.10
N PHE A 215 2.56 -7.59 4.48
CA PHE A 215 3.06 -6.46 5.23
C PHE A 215 1.93 -5.58 5.80
N LEU A 216 0.76 -5.56 5.15
CA LEU A 216 -0.31 -4.58 5.42
C LEU A 216 -1.50 -5.16 6.18
N PHE A 217 -1.96 -6.35 5.80
CA PHE A 217 -3.11 -7.02 6.42
C PHE A 217 -2.70 -7.90 7.59
N GLY A 218 -1.40 -8.21 7.68
CA GLY A 218 -0.83 -8.91 8.82
C GLY A 218 -1.24 -10.38 8.87
N TYR A 219 -1.09 -10.95 10.06
CA TYR A 219 -1.51 -12.31 10.37
C TYR A 219 -2.64 -12.24 11.38
N HIS A 220 -3.78 -12.85 11.05
CA HIS A 220 -4.84 -13.10 12.00
C HIS A 220 -4.93 -14.61 12.15
N ASP A 221 -4.64 -15.13 13.33
CA ASP A 221 -5.00 -16.51 13.66
C ASP A 221 -6.50 -16.66 13.39
N ASP A 222 -6.89 -17.58 12.51
CA ASP A 222 -8.28 -17.88 12.17
C ASP A 222 -9.00 -18.59 13.34
N ILE A 223 -8.92 -18.03 14.55
CA ILE A 223 -9.55 -18.60 15.76
C ILE A 223 -11.08 -18.37 15.74
N GLU A 224 -11.60 -17.49 14.88
CA GLU A 224 -13.05 -17.23 14.79
C GLU A 224 -13.80 -18.14 13.80
N ALA A 225 -13.20 -19.24 13.33
CA ALA A 225 -13.88 -20.17 12.42
C ALA A 225 -14.82 -21.18 13.12
N ASP A 226 -14.77 -21.36 14.44
CA ASP A 226 -15.59 -22.37 15.15
C ASP A 226 -16.91 -21.86 15.74
N ASP A 227 -17.08 -20.54 15.91
CA ASP A 227 -18.25 -19.98 16.62
C ASP A 227 -19.55 -19.94 15.79
N CYS A 228 -19.50 -20.30 14.50
CA CYS A 228 -20.68 -20.40 13.64
C CYS A 228 -21.22 -21.83 13.48
N GLN A 229 -20.47 -22.88 13.85
CA GLN A 229 -20.97 -24.25 13.75
C GLN A 229 -21.75 -24.70 15.00
N GLN A 230 -21.46 -24.15 16.18
CA GLN A 230 -22.11 -24.60 17.44
C GLN A 230 -23.51 -24.02 17.70
N LYS A 231 -23.96 -23.00 16.96
CA LYS A 231 -25.33 -22.48 17.11
C LYS A 231 -26.39 -23.22 16.29
N ALA A 232 -26.00 -24.18 15.44
CA ALA A 232 -26.95 -24.99 14.70
C ALA A 232 -27.37 -26.26 15.49
N ASP A 233 -26.48 -26.83 16.29
CA ASP A 233 -26.72 -28.12 16.94
C ASP A 233 -27.47 -28.04 18.28
N ASP A 234 -27.43 -26.91 18.98
CA ASP A 234 -28.13 -26.73 20.28
C ASP A 234 -29.64 -26.42 20.14
N SER A 235 -30.18 -26.34 18.91
CA SER A 235 -31.60 -26.04 18.68
C SER A 235 -32.48 -27.26 18.36
N VAL A 236 -31.92 -28.47 18.31
CA VAL A 236 -32.63 -29.69 17.88
C VAL A 236 -32.97 -30.65 19.04
N SER A 237 -32.64 -30.33 20.28
CA SER A 237 -32.91 -31.19 21.44
C SER A 237 -33.79 -30.52 22.50
N LEU A 238 -35.04 -30.20 22.17
CA LEU A 238 -36.10 -29.90 23.14
C LEU A 238 -37.47 -30.02 22.43
N ASN A 239 -37.89 -31.25 22.18
CA ASN A 239 -39.30 -31.62 22.03
C ASN A 239 -39.40 -33.15 22.00
N ASP A 240 -39.40 -33.78 23.17
CA ASP A 240 -39.98 -35.11 23.32
C ASP A 240 -40.56 -35.29 24.72
N GLY A 241 -41.81 -35.77 24.76
CA GLY A 241 -42.36 -36.52 25.88
C GLY A 241 -43.04 -35.77 27.03
N THR A 242 -44.30 -35.38 26.85
CA THR A 242 -45.30 -35.54 27.93
C THR A 242 -46.64 -35.99 27.35
N GLU A 243 -46.79 -37.32 27.24
CA GLU A 243 -48.09 -37.98 27.06
C GLU A 243 -48.85 -37.99 28.39
N GLU A 244 -50.12 -37.60 28.33
CA GLU A 244 -51.08 -37.62 29.42
C GLU A 244 -51.47 -39.06 29.81
N HIS A 245 -51.46 -39.35 31.11
CA HIS A 245 -52.19 -40.45 31.72
C HIS A 245 -52.85 -39.97 33.01
N GLY A 246 -54.17 -40.18 33.14
CA GLY A 246 -54.81 -40.28 34.46
C GLY A 246 -56.20 -39.66 34.56
N SER A 247 -57.20 -40.49 34.21
CA SER A 247 -58.50 -40.72 34.90
C SER A 247 -59.33 -39.57 35.47
#